data_AF-A0A6N8X9E4-F1
#
_entry.id   AF-A0A6N8X9E4-F1
#
_cell.length_a   1.000
_cell.length_b   1.000
_cell.length_c   1.000
_cell.angle_alpha   90.00
_cell.angle_beta   90.00
_cell.angle_gamma   90.00
#
_symmetry.space_group_name_H-M   'P 1'
#
loop_
_entity.id
_entity.type
_entity.pdbx_description
1 polymer ?
#
loop_
_entity_poly.entity_id
_entity_poly.type
_entity_poly.pdbx_seq_one_letter_code
_entity_poly.pdbx_strand_id
1 'polypeptide(L)' 'MTIQHCHHLSRTYRLSSQHVRRYRRDGHVFLPQLLPADSLDPYREAIVATADPNSREPRPLDERETYGKAFLQIFTLWT' A
#
# COMPACT_ATOMS: atom_id res chain seq x y z
N MET A 1 -10.35 -2.31 -14.61
CA MET A 1 -9.29 -3.32 -14.44
C MET A 1 -9.80 -4.33 -13.43
N THR A 2 -10.07 -5.57 -13.84
CA THR A 2 -10.59 -6.60 -12.93
C THR A 2 -9.41 -7.40 -12.39
N ILE A 3 -9.10 -7.24 -11.11
CA ILE A 3 -8.07 -8.05 -10.46
C ILE A 3 -8.68 -9.43 -10.20
N GLN A 4 -8.12 -10.44 -10.87
CA GLN A 4 -8.53 -11.82 -10.64
C GLN A 4 -8.15 -12.21 -9.21
N HIS A 5 -9.13 -12.61 -8.40
CA HIS A 5 -8.90 -12.93 -7.00
C HIS A 5 -8.04 -14.19 -6.88
N CYS A 6 -6.81 -14.02 -6.41
CA CYS A 6 -5.95 -15.13 -6.05
C CYS A 6 -6.49 -15.81 -4.78
N HIS A 7 -6.56 -17.15 -4.80
CA HIS A 7 -7.05 -17.98 -3.68
C HIS A 7 -6.32 -17.72 -2.34
N HIS A 8 -5.15 -17.10 -2.38
CA HIS A 8 -4.33 -16.77 -1.20
C HIS A 8 -4.96 -15.75 -0.26
N LEU A 9 -5.81 -14.84 -0.76
CA LEU A 9 -6.44 -13.79 0.05
C LEU A 9 -7.49 -14.34 1.01
N SER A 10 -8.01 -15.53 0.75
CA SER A 10 -9.00 -16.21 1.59
C SER A 10 -8.36 -17.14 2.64
N ARG A 11 -7.03 -17.22 2.70
CA ARG A 11 -6.33 -18.12 3.62
C ARG A 11 -6.10 -17.46 4.97
N THR A 12 -6.31 -18.21 6.04
CA THR A 12 -5.99 -17.76 7.40
C THR A 12 -4.47 -17.81 7.64
N TYR A 13 -3.90 -16.71 8.13
CA TYR A 13 -2.54 -16.66 8.65
C TYR A 13 -2.54 -16.96 10.15
N ARG A 14 -1.84 -18.01 10.58
CA ARG A 14 -1.79 -18.38 12.00
C ARG A 14 -0.80 -17.51 12.76
N LEU A 15 -1.26 -16.88 13.84
CA LEU A 15 -0.41 -16.11 14.74
C LEU A 15 0.20 -17.01 15.80
N SER A 16 1.49 -16.84 16.07
CA SER A 16 2.15 -17.47 17.21
C SER A 16 1.83 -16.71 18.50
N SER A 17 1.96 -17.39 19.65
CA SER A 17 1.83 -16.72 20.95
C SER A 17 2.86 -15.60 21.13
N GLN A 18 4.02 -15.70 20.49
CA GLN A 18 5.04 -14.65 20.48
C GLN A 18 4.60 -13.41 19.69
N HIS A 19 3.97 -13.59 18.53
CA HIS A 19 3.43 -12.45 17.76
C HIS A 19 2.40 -11.67 18.59
N VAL A 20 1.49 -12.38 19.26
CA VAL A 20 0.46 -11.78 20.12
C VAL A 20 1.09 -11.04 21.30
N ARG A 21 2.07 -11.64 21.99
CA ARG A 21 2.77 -10.97 23.10
C ARG A 21 3.50 -9.71 22.65
N ARG A 22 4.18 -9.76 21.49
CA ARG A 22 4.91 -8.61 20.95
C ARG A 22 3.98 -7.46 20.60
N TYR A 23 2.88 -7.74 19.91
CA TYR A 23 1.87 -6.74 19.59
C TYR A 23 1.30 -6.07 20.85
N ARG A 24 0.94 -6.86 21.87
CA ARG A 24 0.42 -6.32 23.14
C ARG A 24 1.41 -5.40 23.86
N ARG A 25 2.70 -5.65 23.72
CA ARG A 25 3.76 -4.84 24.35
C ARG A 25 4.11 -3.60 23.52
N ASP A 26 4.25 -3.75 22.21
CA ASP A 26 4.84 -2.74 21.31
C ASP A 26 3.79 -1.93 20.54
N GLY A 27 2.52 -2.33 20.58
CA GLY A 27 1.44 -1.77 19.75
C GLY A 27 1.53 -2.15 18.26
N HIS A 28 2.57 -2.89 17.86
CA HIS A 28 2.78 -3.35 16.48
C HIS A 28 3.54 -4.69 16.46
N VAL A 29 3.47 -5.42 15.35
CA VAL A 29 4.23 -6.65 15.12
C VAL A 29 4.53 -6.82 13.63
N PHE A 30 5.73 -7.29 13.30
CA PHE A 30 6.08 -7.67 11.94
C PHE A 30 5.66 -9.12 11.68
N LEU A 31 4.88 -9.35 10.62
CA LEU A 31 4.43 -10.68 10.18
C LEU A 31 5.02 -10.97 8.80
N PRO A 32 6.08 -11.79 8.70
CA PRO A 32 6.69 -12.10 7.42
C PRO A 32 5.79 -13.01 6.59
N GLN A 33 5.90 -12.87 5.26
CA GLN A 33 5.31 -13.80 4.27
C GLN A 33 3.79 -13.99 4.44
N LEU A 34 3.06 -12.90 4.72
CA LEU A 34 1.60 -12.94 4.84
C LEU A 34 0.93 -13.34 3.52
N LEU A 35 1.48 -12.86 2.40
CA LEU A 35 1.08 -13.21 1.05
C LEU A 35 2.32 -13.56 0.21
N PRO A 36 2.23 -14.53 -0.70
CA PRO A 36 3.28 -14.79 -1.68
C PRO A 36 3.34 -13.65 -2.71
N ALA A 37 4.50 -13.47 -3.34
CA ALA A 37 4.77 -12.34 -4.23
C ALA A 37 3.83 -12.30 -5.46
N ASP A 38 3.55 -13.46 -6.04
CA ASP A 38 2.64 -13.64 -7.18
C ASP A 38 1.22 -13.13 -6.90
N SER A 39 0.77 -13.22 -5.64
CA SER A 39 -0.54 -12.71 -5.21
C SER A 39 -0.56 -11.19 -5.08
N LEU A 40 0.60 -10.53 -5.06
CA LEU A 40 0.74 -9.08 -4.92
C LEU A 40 0.93 -8.37 -6.28
N ASP A 41 1.46 -9.06 -7.28
CA ASP A 41 1.82 -8.45 -8.57
C ASP A 41 0.64 -7.74 -9.26
N PRO A 42 -0.58 -8.33 -9.36
CA PRO A 42 -1.72 -7.63 -9.96
C PRO A 42 -2.12 -6.35 -9.21
N TYR A 43 -1.95 -6.34 -7.87
CA TYR A 43 -2.23 -5.17 -7.04
C TYR A 43 -1.16 -4.10 -7.20
N ARG A 44 0.12 -4.49 -7.28
CA ARG A 44 1.22 -3.57 -7.58
C ARG A 44 0.96 -2.85 -8.90
N GLU A 45 0.62 -3.59 -9.95
CA GLU A 45 0.33 -3.01 -11.26
C GLU A 45 -0.84 -2.03 -11.20
N ALA A 46 -1.94 -2.41 -10.54
CA ALA A 46 -3.10 -1.53 -10.37
C ALA A 46 -2.79 -0.25 -9.58
N ILE A 47 -2.00 -0.38 -8.51
CA ILE A 47 -1.56 0.74 -7.67
C ILE A 47 -0.67 1.68 -8.48
N VAL A 48 0.32 1.15 -9.22
CA VAL A 48 1.22 1.97 -10.05
C VAL A 48 0.44 2.66 -11.16
N ALA A 49 -0.43 1.94 -11.86
CA ALA A 49 -1.25 2.49 -12.94
C ALA A 49 -2.17 3.63 -12.46
N THR A 50 -2.66 3.56 -11.22
CA THR A 50 -3.48 4.62 -10.62
C THR A 50 -2.62 5.75 -10.04
N ALA A 51 -1.51 5.43 -9.39
CA ALA A 51 -0.66 6.41 -8.73
C ALA A 51 0.07 7.33 -9.72
N ASP A 52 0.58 6.79 -10.83
CA ASP A 52 1.36 7.55 -11.81
C ASP A 52 0.62 8.80 -12.34
N PRO A 53 -0.62 8.72 -12.86
CA PRO A 53 -1.32 9.91 -13.31
C PRO A 53 -1.66 10.86 -12.16
N ASN A 54 -1.94 10.36 -10.95
CA ASN A 54 -2.25 11.19 -9.78
C ASN A 54 -1.01 11.85 -9.16
N SER A 55 0.19 11.39 -9.51
CA SER A 55 1.45 11.96 -9.04
C SER A 55 1.88 13.21 -9.80
N ARG A 56 1.16 13.57 -10.88
CA ARG A 56 1.55 14.67 -11.75
C ARG A 56 1.09 16.00 -11.15
N GLU A 57 2.06 16.89 -10.92
CA GLU A 57 1.82 18.28 -10.54
C GLU A 57 2.30 19.18 -11.70
N PRO A 58 1.42 19.51 -12.66
CA PRO A 58 1.80 20.24 -13.87
C PRO A 58 1.95 21.75 -13.62
N ARG A 59 1.49 22.30 -12.49
CA ARG A 59 1.58 23.73 -12.21
C ARG A 59 3.05 24.17 -12.07
N PRO A 60 3.43 25.38 -12.52
CA PRO A 60 4.70 26.02 -12.21
C PRO A 60 5.02 26.02 -10.70
N LEU A 61 6.29 25.99 -10.33
CA LEU A 61 6.70 25.85 -8.93
C LEU A 61 6.23 27.02 -8.06
N ASP A 62 6.18 28.24 -8.59
CA ASP A 62 5.71 29.45 -7.93
C ASP A 62 4.21 29.42 -7.59
N GLU A 63 3.40 28.74 -8.40
CA GLU A 63 1.95 28.54 -8.20
C GLU A 63 1.60 27.42 -7.18
N ARG A 64 2.61 26.75 -6.61
CA ARG A 64 2.40 25.65 -5.65
C ARG A 64 2.44 26.13 -4.21
N GLU A 65 1.65 25.48 -3.36
CA GLU A 65 1.69 25.66 -1.91
C GLU A 65 2.97 25.09 -1.29
N THR A 66 3.27 25.43 -0.03
CA THR A 66 4.49 25.01 0.69
C THR A 66 4.77 23.50 0.58
N TYR A 67 3.75 22.66 0.72
CA TYR A 67 3.90 21.21 0.58
C TYR A 67 3.95 20.74 -0.88
N GLY A 68 3.21 21.37 -1.79
CA GLY A 68 3.26 21.05 -3.23
C GLY A 68 4.60 21.44 -3.89
N LYS A 69 5.35 22.35 -3.26
CA LYS A 69 6.74 22.68 -3.63
C LYS A 69 7.74 21.61 -3.19
N ALA A 70 7.47 20.91 -2.09
CA ALA A 70 8.40 19.95 -1.50
C ALA A 70 8.10 18.48 -1.85
N PHE A 71 6.82 18.14 -2.09
CA PHE A 71 6.37 16.77 -2.29
C PHE A 71 5.28 16.69 -3.37
N LEU A 72 5.33 15.63 -4.18
CA LEU A 72 4.19 15.21 -4.99
C LEU A 72 3.17 14.53 -4.08
N GLN A 73 1.96 15.09 -4.02
CA GLN A 73 0.91 14.58 -3.14
C GLN A 73 -0.01 13.65 -3.92
N ILE A 74 0.06 12.35 -3.62
CA ILE A 74 -0.92 11.37 -4.09
C ILE A 74 -1.79 11.03 -2.88
N PHE A 75 -3.01 11.57 -2.86
CA PHE A 75 -3.98 11.21 -1.83
C PHE A 75 -4.71 9.92 -2.22
N THR A 76 -5.18 9.21 -1.19
CA THR A 76 -6.07 8.03 -1.20
C THR A 76 -6.38 7.45 -2.59
N LEU A 77 -5.77 6.31 -2.93
CA LEU A 77 -6.03 5.57 -4.18
C LEU A 77 -7.32 4.74 -4.16
N TRP A 78 -8.09 4.84 -3.08
CA TRP A 78 -9.35 4.13 -2.86
C TRP A 78 -10.51 5.03 -3.30
N THR A 79 -11.24 4.62 -4.33
CA THR A 79 -12.43 5.32 -4.87
C THR A 79 -13.64 4.41 -4.86
#